data_AF-L1JMA5-F1
#
_entry.id   AF-L1JMA5-F1
#
_cell.length_a   1.000
_cell.length_b   1.000
_cell.length_c   1.000
_cell.angle_alpha   90.00
_cell.angle_beta   90.00
_cell.angle_gamma   90.00
#
_symmetry.space_group_name_H-M   'P 1'
#
loop_
_entity.id
_entity.type
_entity.pdbx_description
1 polymer ?
#
loop_
_entity_poly.entity_id
_entity_poly.type
_entity_poly.pdbx_seq_one_letter_code
_entity_poly.pdbx_strand_id
1 'polypeptide(L)'
;MYFTTKEYKSFAPFGQMPVLHVKKDDGSEAWLAQSGAIVRYLSKKLGLSGATEEEESMVDMVFEGSKDIMGRKAAVHEGLESTLPDVLTLRMHLEKSEGLLGSKQYFVGDRLTYADVGMFHALYTLQEVGDKYLDRAGYKSLSAFVTRMASLPSLSAYLSSERYLRA
;
A
#
# COMPACT_ATOMS: atom_id res chain seq x y z
N MET A 1 -8.03 13.58 15.75
CA MET A 1 -7.69 14.32 16.99
C MET A 1 -6.42 15.17 16.84
N TYR A 2 -5.32 14.68 16.24
CA TYR A 2 -4.05 15.45 16.09
C TYR A 2 -4.05 16.62 15.08
N PHE A 3 -4.88 16.59 14.04
CA PHE A 3 -4.87 17.64 13.00
C PHE A 3 -5.43 18.98 13.49
N THR A 4 -6.32 18.96 14.47
CA THR A 4 -6.98 20.16 14.99
C THR A 4 -6.07 20.96 15.91
N THR A 5 -5.26 20.29 16.75
CA THR A 5 -4.40 20.95 17.74
C THR A 5 -3.04 21.38 17.19
N LYS A 6 -2.62 20.85 16.03
CA LYS A 6 -1.33 21.15 15.38
C LYS A 6 -0.08 20.85 16.22
N GLU A 7 -0.22 20.12 17.33
CA GLU A 7 0.88 19.70 18.21
C GLU A 7 1.98 18.96 17.45
N TYR A 8 1.61 18.20 16.41
CA TYR A 8 2.55 17.48 15.56
C TYR A 8 3.61 18.35 14.90
N LYS A 9 3.37 19.66 14.74
CA LYS A 9 4.36 20.57 14.15
C LYS A 9 5.64 20.73 14.98
N SER A 10 5.60 20.47 16.29
CA SER A 10 6.78 20.61 17.16
C SER A 10 7.77 19.45 17.02
N PHE A 11 7.29 18.27 16.61
CA PHE A 11 8.10 17.06 16.52
C PHE A 11 8.20 16.47 15.11
N ALA A 12 7.30 16.82 14.20
CA ALA A 12 7.36 16.31 12.84
C ALA A 12 8.49 16.99 12.04
N PRO A 13 9.47 16.24 11.51
CA PRO A 13 10.63 16.79 10.79
C PRO A 13 10.29 17.81 9.69
N PHE A 14 9.16 17.63 9.01
CA PHE A 14 8.70 18.51 7.93
C PHE A 14 7.37 19.22 8.24
N GLY A 15 6.94 19.22 9.51
CA GLY A 15 5.64 19.79 9.91
C GLY A 15 4.44 19.09 9.26
N GLN A 16 4.58 17.79 8.95
CA GLN A 16 3.59 16.96 8.25
C GLN A 16 3.49 15.58 8.89
N MET A 17 2.31 14.95 8.74
CA MET A 17 2.05 13.56 9.10
C MET A 17 2.04 12.68 7.84
N PRO A 18 2.30 11.37 7.94
CA PRO A 18 2.59 10.60 9.17
C PRO A 18 4.04 10.78 9.65
N VAL A 19 4.25 10.49 10.94
CA VAL A 19 5.58 10.34 11.55
C VAL A 19 5.64 9.09 12.42
N LEU A 20 6.84 8.54 12.59
CA LEU A 20 7.15 7.45 13.51
C LEU A 20 8.15 7.96 14.56
N HIS A 21 7.79 7.82 15.84
CA HIS A 21 8.72 7.98 16.95
C HIS A 21 9.54 6.72 17.11
N VAL A 22 10.86 6.83 17.01
CA VAL A 22 11.80 5.72 17.14
C VAL A 22 12.61 5.93 18.41
N LYS A 23 12.52 4.97 19.33
CA LYS A 23 13.45 4.86 20.46
C LYS A 23 14.53 3.85 20.08
N LYS A 24 15.80 4.26 20.19
CA LYS A 24 16.95 3.40 19.91
C LYS A 24 17.45 2.74 21.19
N ASP A 25 18.25 1.69 21.01
CA ASP A 25 18.79 0.90 22.12
C ASP A 25 19.77 1.70 23.00
N ASP A 26 20.41 2.74 22.44
CA ASP A 26 21.27 3.69 23.16
C ASP A 26 20.49 4.74 23.97
N GLY A 27 19.15 4.64 24.01
CA GLY A 27 18.26 5.60 24.67
C GLY A 27 18.01 6.88 23.87
N SER A 28 18.63 7.07 22.71
CA SER A 28 18.35 8.21 21.84
C SER A 28 16.98 8.07 21.16
N GLU A 29 16.34 9.20 20.92
CA GLU A 29 15.05 9.28 20.25
C GLU A 29 15.18 9.95 18.89
N ALA A 30 14.39 9.51 17.92
CA ALA A 30 14.32 10.10 16.59
C ALA A 30 12.88 10.13 16.08
N TRP A 31 12.57 11.13 15.24
CA TRP A 31 11.31 11.22 14.52
C TRP A 31 11.57 11.00 13.04
N LEU A 32 10.93 9.99 12.46
CA LEU A 32 10.99 9.69 11.04
C LEU A 32 9.69 10.17 10.37
N ALA A 33 9.81 10.95 9.30
CA ALA A 33 8.68 11.39 8.48
C ALA A 33 8.70 10.69 7.11
N GLN A 34 7.68 10.95 6.29
CA GLN A 34 7.42 10.33 4.99
C GLN A 34 6.98 8.86 5.12
N SER A 35 5.75 8.58 4.69
CA SER A 35 5.14 7.25 4.81
C SER A 35 6.02 6.14 4.21
N GLY A 36 6.61 6.38 3.04
CA GLY A 36 7.49 5.40 2.39
C GLY A 36 8.80 5.15 3.14
N ALA A 37 9.36 6.14 3.82
CA ALA A 37 10.56 5.96 4.64
C ALA A 37 10.23 5.19 5.92
N ILE A 38 9.11 5.51 6.56
CA ILE A 38 8.59 4.81 7.74
C ILE A 38 8.36 3.32 7.43
N VAL A 39 7.67 3.03 6.32
CA VAL A 39 7.40 1.64 5.91
C VAL A 39 8.69 0.87 5.64
N ARG A 40 9.66 1.44 4.92
CA ARG A 40 10.95 0.80 4.66
C ARG A 40 11.78 0.57 5.94
N TYR A 41 11.74 1.52 6.87
CA TYR A 41 12.42 1.35 8.16
C TYR A 41 11.84 0.17 8.96
N LEU A 42 10.50 0.08 9.03
CA LEU A 42 9.82 -1.01 9.71
C LEU A 42 10.00 -2.34 8.96
N SER A 43 9.97 -2.34 7.62
CA SER A 43 10.11 -3.55 6.84
C SER A 43 11.47 -4.21 7.03
N LYS A 44 12.56 -3.44 7.10
CA LYS A 44 13.90 -3.97 7.42
C LYS A 44 13.96 -4.61 8.80
N LYS A 45 13.36 -3.98 9.82
CA LYS A 45 13.28 -4.54 11.17
C LYS A 45 12.45 -5.83 11.27
N LEU A 46 11.45 -5.97 10.40
CA LEU A 46 10.51 -7.09 10.40
C LEU A 46 10.87 -8.18 9.37
N GLY A 47 11.94 -8.00 8.60
CA GLY A 47 12.32 -8.93 7.53
C GLY A 47 11.33 -8.96 6.36
N LEU A 48 10.77 -7.80 5.98
CA LEU A 48 9.79 -7.65 4.90
C LEU A 48 10.33 -6.86 3.70
N SER A 49 11.63 -6.51 3.67
CA SER A 49 12.23 -5.67 2.62
C SER A 49 12.59 -6.40 1.33
N GLY A 50 12.82 -7.72 1.38
CA GLY A 50 13.38 -8.53 0.29
C GLY A 50 14.55 -9.37 0.81
N ALA A 51 14.91 -10.47 0.16
CA ALA A 51 16.00 -11.35 0.61
C ALA A 51 17.37 -10.94 0.05
N THR A 52 17.40 -10.24 -1.08
CA THR A 52 18.61 -9.75 -1.76
C THR A 52 18.47 -8.26 -2.07
N GLU A 53 19.58 -7.57 -2.35
CA GLU A 53 19.54 -6.16 -2.77
C GLU A 53 18.68 -5.94 -4.02
N GLU A 54 18.69 -6.91 -4.93
CA GLU A 54 17.86 -6.89 -6.13
C GLU A 54 16.37 -7.03 -5.77
N GLU A 55 16.01 -7.96 -4.90
CA GLU A 55 14.65 -8.08 -4.39
C GLU A 55 14.21 -6.83 -3.63
N GLU A 56 15.07 -6.25 -2.78
CA GLU A 56 14.76 -4.98 -2.10
C GLU A 56 14.40 -3.89 -3.10
N SER A 57 15.16 -3.78 -4.19
CA SER A 57 14.89 -2.80 -5.25
C SER A 57 13.58 -3.07 -5.99
N MET A 58 13.24 -4.33 -6.23
CA MET A 58 11.95 -4.71 -6.83
C MET A 58 10.77 -4.45 -5.88
N VAL A 59 10.94 -4.72 -4.58
CA VAL A 59 9.92 -4.44 -3.56
C VAL A 59 9.67 -2.92 -3.48
N ASP A 60 10.73 -2.11 -3.49
CA ASP A 60 10.63 -0.65 -3.57
C ASP A 60 9.86 -0.18 -4.81
N MET A 61 10.16 -0.74 -5.99
CA MET A 61 9.49 -0.40 -7.24
C MET A 61 7.99 -0.72 -7.18
N VAL A 62 7.62 -1.92 -6.71
CA VAL A 62 6.21 -2.32 -6.60
C VAL A 62 5.47 -1.47 -5.56
N PHE A 63 6.12 -1.18 -4.43
CA PHE A 63 5.52 -0.33 -3.40
C PHE A 63 5.27 1.10 -3.89
N GLU A 64 6.21 1.72 -4.60
CA GLU A 64 5.95 3.05 -5.18
C GLU A 64 4.85 2.99 -6.26
N GLY A 65 4.81 1.94 -7.08
CA GLY A 65 3.71 1.71 -8.02
C GLY A 65 2.33 1.58 -7.34
N SER A 66 2.27 1.00 -6.13
CA SER A 66 1.03 0.95 -5.35
C SER A 66 0.51 2.34 -4.96
N LYS A 67 1.41 3.32 -4.78
CA LYS A 67 1.06 4.70 -4.44
C LYS A 67 0.55 5.47 -5.67
N ASP A 68 1.07 5.16 -6.86
CA ASP A 68 0.53 5.68 -8.12
C ASP A 68 -0.91 5.22 -8.38
N ILE A 69 -1.21 3.95 -8.05
CA ILE A 69 -2.57 3.41 -8.08
C ILE A 69 -3.46 4.13 -7.06
N MET A 70 -3.02 4.19 -5.79
CA MET A 70 -3.78 4.82 -4.71
C MET A 70 -4.08 6.31 -4.97
N GLY A 71 -3.11 7.04 -5.55
CA GLY A 71 -3.28 8.45 -5.92
C GLY A 71 -4.37 8.70 -6.95
N ARG A 72 -4.78 7.67 -7.69
CA ARG A 72 -5.81 7.72 -8.75
C ARG A 72 -7.10 7.02 -8.37
N LYS A 73 -7.31 6.69 -7.09
CA LYS A 73 -8.49 5.94 -6.64
C LYS A 73 -9.83 6.58 -7.07
N ALA A 74 -9.90 7.91 -7.20
CA ALA A 74 -11.13 8.58 -7.63
C ALA A 74 -11.57 8.19 -9.06
N ALA A 75 -10.63 7.76 -9.90
CA ALA A 75 -10.90 7.34 -11.27
C ALA A 75 -11.78 6.08 -11.36
N VAL A 76 -11.96 5.31 -10.29
CA VAL A 76 -12.85 4.13 -10.28
C VAL A 76 -14.34 4.49 -10.36
N HIS A 77 -14.70 5.74 -10.07
CA HIS A 77 -16.06 6.24 -10.20
C HIS A 77 -16.40 6.64 -11.63
N GLU A 78 -15.40 6.73 -12.49
CA GLU A 78 -15.58 6.92 -13.93
C GLU A 78 -15.97 5.60 -14.60
N GLY A 79 -16.66 5.68 -15.74
CA GLY A 79 -16.94 4.49 -16.54
C GLY A 79 -15.66 3.82 -17.03
N LEU A 80 -15.66 2.49 -17.14
CA LEU A 80 -14.49 1.73 -17.63
C LEU A 80 -14.04 2.14 -19.04
N GLU A 81 -14.95 2.71 -19.84
CA GLU A 81 -14.65 3.24 -21.19
C GLU A 81 -14.11 4.68 -21.18
N SER A 82 -14.02 5.35 -20.01
CA SER A 82 -13.65 6.77 -19.90
C SER A 82 -12.21 7.04 -20.31
N THR A 83 -12.00 7.92 -21.28
CA THR A 83 -10.66 8.28 -21.78
C THR A 83 -9.97 9.37 -20.97
N LEU A 84 -10.43 9.67 -19.75
CA LEU A 84 -9.78 10.64 -18.89
C LEU A 84 -8.34 10.20 -18.55
N PRO A 85 -7.36 11.11 -18.48
CA PRO A 85 -5.95 10.76 -18.28
C PRO A 85 -5.70 9.87 -17.05
N ASP A 86 -6.36 10.16 -15.92
CA ASP A 86 -6.19 9.35 -14.70
C ASP A 86 -6.82 7.96 -14.81
N VAL A 87 -7.92 7.81 -15.55
CA VAL A 87 -8.54 6.50 -15.81
C VAL A 87 -7.64 5.65 -16.70
N LEU A 88 -7.06 6.25 -17.75
CA LEU A 88 -6.11 5.57 -18.64
C LEU A 88 -4.84 5.18 -17.87
N THR A 89 -4.33 6.07 -17.02
CA THR A 89 -3.13 5.81 -16.21
C THR A 89 -3.39 4.73 -15.16
N LEU A 90 -4.53 4.77 -14.48
CA LEU A 90 -4.93 3.73 -13.53
C LEU A 90 -5.04 2.37 -14.22
N ARG A 91 -5.71 2.29 -15.38
CA ARG A 91 -5.83 1.06 -16.17
C ARG A 91 -4.48 0.50 -16.58
N MET A 92 -3.58 1.34 -17.09
CA MET A 92 -2.22 0.94 -17.41
C MET A 92 -1.51 0.34 -16.19
N HIS A 93 -1.56 0.99 -15.02
CA HIS A 93 -0.92 0.44 -13.81
C HIS A 93 -1.53 -0.89 -13.41
N LEU A 94 -2.86 -1.02 -13.42
CA LEU A 94 -3.55 -2.28 -13.07
C LEU A 94 -3.23 -3.41 -14.04
N GLU A 95 -3.18 -3.15 -15.36
CA GLU A 95 -2.78 -4.14 -16.36
C GLU A 95 -1.34 -4.61 -16.15
N LYS A 96 -0.41 -3.68 -15.88
CA LYS A 96 0.98 -4.02 -15.58
C LYS A 96 1.10 -4.79 -14.28
N SER A 97 0.36 -4.43 -13.24
CA SER A 97 0.32 -5.15 -11.96
C SER A 97 -0.30 -6.54 -12.08
N GLU A 98 -1.37 -6.70 -12.86
CA GLU A 98 -2.00 -8.01 -13.17
C GLU A 98 -0.98 -8.93 -13.84
N GLY A 99 -0.28 -8.44 -14.87
CA GLY A 99 0.78 -9.20 -15.55
C GLY A 99 1.98 -9.49 -14.66
N LEU A 100 2.39 -8.52 -13.83
CA LEU A 100 3.53 -8.68 -12.92
C LEU A 100 3.23 -9.72 -11.84
N LEU A 101 2.01 -9.75 -11.30
CA LEU A 101 1.60 -10.75 -10.32
C LEU A 101 1.41 -12.11 -10.99
N GLY A 102 0.68 -12.17 -12.11
CA GLY A 102 0.38 -13.40 -12.83
C GLY A 102 -0.23 -14.45 -11.92
N SER A 103 0.41 -15.62 -11.82
CA SER A 103 0.01 -16.71 -10.92
C SER A 103 0.79 -16.75 -9.60
N LYS A 104 1.66 -15.76 -9.33
CA LYS A 104 2.48 -15.74 -8.11
C LYS A 104 1.64 -15.43 -6.88
N GLN A 105 2.12 -15.93 -5.73
CA GLN A 105 1.49 -15.64 -4.45
C GLN A 105 1.79 -14.22 -3.96
N TYR A 106 2.99 -13.72 -4.23
CA TYR A 106 3.47 -12.39 -3.86
C TYR A 106 4.04 -11.68 -5.09
N PHE A 107 4.14 -10.35 -5.02
CA PHE A 107 4.64 -9.55 -6.15
C PHE A 107 6.13 -9.80 -6.42
N VAL A 108 6.93 -9.98 -5.36
CA VAL A 108 8.38 -10.18 -5.41
C VAL A 108 8.76 -11.40 -4.58
N GLY A 109 9.63 -12.25 -5.13
CA GLY A 109 10.09 -13.47 -4.45
C GLY A 109 8.96 -14.46 -4.15
N ASP A 110 9.17 -15.28 -3.12
CA ASP A 110 8.27 -16.34 -2.66
C ASP A 110 7.69 -16.09 -1.25
N ARG A 111 7.97 -14.92 -0.67
CA ARG A 111 7.58 -14.52 0.68
C ARG A 111 6.83 -13.20 0.70
N LEU A 112 6.05 -13.00 1.76
CA LEU A 112 5.36 -11.73 2.01
C LEU A 112 6.40 -10.60 2.21
N THR A 113 6.20 -9.50 1.50
CA THR A 113 6.99 -8.27 1.62
C THR A 113 6.09 -7.06 1.88
N TYR A 114 6.71 -5.91 2.15
CA TYR A 114 5.95 -4.68 2.32
C TYR A 114 5.34 -4.16 0.99
N ALA A 115 5.84 -4.60 -0.17
CA ALA A 115 5.21 -4.34 -1.46
C ALA A 115 3.81 -4.97 -1.55
N ASP A 116 3.65 -6.21 -1.06
CA ASP A 116 2.36 -6.88 -1.03
C ASP A 116 1.37 -6.16 -0.10
N VAL A 117 1.83 -5.65 1.04
CA VAL A 117 1.00 -4.85 1.96
C VAL A 117 0.57 -3.53 1.29
N GLY A 118 1.48 -2.85 0.58
CA GLY A 118 1.16 -1.63 -0.17
C GLY A 118 0.17 -1.87 -1.31
N MET A 119 0.41 -2.90 -2.12
CA MET A 119 -0.50 -3.32 -3.19
C MET A 119 -1.85 -3.77 -2.64
N PHE A 120 -1.88 -4.51 -1.53
CA PHE A 120 -3.13 -4.89 -0.88
C PHE A 120 -3.93 -3.67 -0.48
N HIS A 121 -3.32 -2.70 0.20
CA HIS A 121 -4.00 -1.46 0.57
C HIS A 121 -4.55 -0.72 -0.65
N ALA A 122 -3.75 -0.54 -1.70
CA ALA A 122 -4.19 0.12 -2.94
C ALA A 122 -5.41 -0.60 -3.56
N LEU A 123 -5.28 -1.89 -3.82
CA LEU A 123 -6.27 -2.70 -4.54
C LEU A 123 -7.55 -2.94 -3.73
N TYR A 124 -7.41 -3.18 -2.42
CA TYR A 124 -8.55 -3.34 -1.52
C TYR A 124 -9.39 -2.05 -1.48
N THR A 125 -8.75 -0.89 -1.38
CA THR A 125 -9.45 0.40 -1.45
C THR A 125 -10.18 0.61 -2.78
N LEU A 126 -9.60 0.21 -3.93
CA LEU A 126 -10.32 0.30 -5.21
C LEU A 126 -11.57 -0.59 -5.24
N GLN A 127 -11.50 -1.79 -4.63
CA GLN A 127 -12.67 -2.66 -4.50
C GLN A 127 -13.75 -2.03 -3.62
N GLU A 128 -13.37 -1.39 -2.53
CA GLU A 128 -14.32 -0.73 -1.61
C GLU A 128 -14.99 0.49 -2.22
N VAL A 129 -14.21 1.44 -2.72
CA VAL A 129 -14.75 2.71 -3.21
C VAL A 129 -15.37 2.57 -4.60
N GLY A 130 -14.90 1.61 -5.39
CA GLY A 130 -15.33 1.40 -6.77
C GLY A 130 -16.29 0.24 -6.98
N ASP A 131 -17.05 -0.17 -5.96
CA ASP A 131 -18.02 -1.27 -6.02
C ASP A 131 -17.46 -2.51 -6.75
N LYS A 132 -16.46 -3.13 -6.12
CA LYS A 132 -15.73 -4.27 -6.67
C LYS A 132 -15.10 -3.96 -8.04
N TYR A 133 -14.44 -2.81 -8.16
CA TYR A 133 -13.87 -2.31 -9.42
C TYR A 133 -13.00 -3.34 -10.15
N LEU A 134 -12.11 -4.05 -9.44
CA LEU A 134 -11.20 -5.01 -10.07
C LEU A 134 -11.97 -6.18 -10.69
N ASP A 135 -13.04 -6.63 -10.03
CA ASP A 135 -13.89 -7.72 -10.51
C ASP A 135 -14.66 -7.27 -11.76
N ARG A 136 -15.23 -6.06 -11.73
CA ARG A 136 -15.96 -5.47 -12.88
C ARG A 136 -15.04 -5.20 -14.07
N ALA A 137 -13.79 -4.80 -13.82
CA ALA A 137 -12.79 -4.56 -14.85
C ALA A 137 -12.08 -5.84 -15.35
N GLY A 138 -12.30 -6.99 -14.70
CA GLY A 138 -11.79 -8.29 -15.14
C GLY A 138 -10.36 -8.63 -14.70
N TYR A 139 -9.79 -7.94 -13.71
CA TYR A 139 -8.44 -8.19 -13.19
C TYR A 139 -8.43 -9.37 -12.18
N LYS A 140 -8.50 -10.59 -12.70
CA LYS A 140 -8.73 -11.81 -11.90
C LYS A 140 -7.59 -12.11 -10.93
N SER A 141 -6.32 -11.96 -11.34
CA SER A 141 -5.19 -12.24 -10.47
C SER A 141 -5.11 -11.23 -9.33
N LEU A 142 -5.34 -9.94 -9.61
CA LEU A 142 -5.40 -8.90 -8.59
C LEU A 142 -6.57 -9.12 -7.61
N SER A 143 -7.77 -9.46 -8.09
CA SER A 143 -8.91 -9.80 -7.23
C SER A 143 -8.64 -11.01 -6.33
N ALA A 144 -8.01 -12.05 -6.88
CA ALA A 144 -7.61 -13.24 -6.11
C ALA A 144 -6.52 -12.90 -5.06
N PHE A 145 -5.58 -12.02 -5.41
CA PHE A 145 -4.58 -11.50 -4.47
C PHE A 145 -5.22 -10.74 -3.32
N VAL A 146 -6.16 -9.82 -3.60
CA VAL A 146 -6.89 -9.08 -2.56
C VAL A 146 -7.59 -10.03 -1.60
N THR A 147 -8.30 -11.03 -2.13
CA THR A 147 -9.01 -12.04 -1.32
C THR A 147 -8.04 -12.83 -0.43
N ARG A 148 -6.91 -13.27 -0.99
CA ARG A 148 -5.88 -14.03 -0.27
C ARG A 148 -5.26 -13.19 0.85
N MET A 149 -4.89 -11.95 0.56
CA MET A 149 -4.29 -11.03 1.54
C MET A 149 -5.28 -10.68 2.66
N ALA A 150 -6.53 -10.35 2.33
CA ALA A 150 -7.57 -10.08 3.34
C ALA A 150 -7.85 -11.28 4.26
N SER A 151 -7.56 -12.50 3.79
CA SER A 151 -7.74 -13.74 4.57
C SER A 151 -6.56 -14.06 5.50
N LEU A 152 -5.44 -13.33 5.42
CA LEU A 152 -4.34 -13.52 6.36
C LEU A 152 -4.81 -13.20 7.79
N PRO A 153 -4.52 -14.03 8.81
CA PRO A 153 -5.08 -13.86 10.15
C PRO A 153 -4.89 -12.46 10.74
N SER A 154 -3.71 -11.86 10.55
CA SER A 154 -3.40 -10.51 11.06
C SER A 154 -4.17 -9.42 10.33
N LEU A 155 -4.33 -9.52 9.00
CA LEU A 155 -5.10 -8.56 8.21
C LEU A 155 -6.60 -8.73 8.43
N SER A 156 -7.11 -9.95 8.43
CA SER A 156 -8.51 -10.26 8.74
C SER A 156 -8.93 -9.71 10.11
N ALA A 157 -8.08 -9.93 11.13
CA ALA A 157 -8.30 -9.37 12.46
C ALA A 157 -8.24 -7.83 12.48
N TYR A 158 -7.33 -7.21 11.71
CA TYR A 158 -7.27 -5.76 11.59
C TYR A 158 -8.52 -5.17 10.93
N LEU A 159 -8.92 -5.71 9.77
CA LEU A 159 -10.09 -5.27 8.98
C LEU A 159 -11.41 -5.44 9.75
N SER A 160 -11.47 -6.38 10.69
CA SER A 160 -12.63 -6.60 11.56
C SER A 160 -12.62 -5.77 12.84
N SER A 161 -11.54 -5.01 13.11
CA SER A 161 -11.38 -4.23 14.34
C SER A 161 -11.85 -2.78 14.18
N GLU A 162 -12.19 -2.13 15.30
CA GLU A 162 -12.55 -0.70 15.33
C GLU A 162 -11.43 0.25 14.85
N ARG A 163 -10.19 -0.26 14.78
CA ARG A 163 -9.04 0.50 14.26
C ARG A 163 -9.08 0.66 12.74
N TYR A 164 -9.82 -0.20 12.06
CA TYR A 164 -9.95 -0.13 10.62
C TYR A 164 -10.98 0.93 10.24
N LEU A 165 -10.52 1.95 9.53
CA LEU A 165 -11.36 3.02 9.01
C LEU A 165 -11.62 2.73 7.54
N ARG A 166 -12.88 2.44 7.19
CA ARG A 166 -13.29 2.20 5.80
C ARG A 166 -13.02 3.43 4.93
N ALA A 167 -12.62 3.17 3.69
CA ALA A 167 -12.25 4.20 2.71
C ALA A 167 -13.44 4.96 2.12
#